data_AF-D0LJK1-F1
#
_entry.id   AF-D0LJK1-F1
#
_cell.length_a   1.000
_cell.length_b   1.000
_cell.length_c   1.000
_cell.angle_alpha   90.00
_cell.angle_beta   90.00
_cell.angle_gamma   90.00
#
_symmetry.space_group_name_H-M   'P 1'
#
loop_
_entity.id
_entity.type
_entity.pdbx_description
1 polymer ?
#
loop_
_entity_poly.entity_id
_entity_poly.type
_entity_poly.pdbx_seq_one_letter_code
_entity_poly.pdbx_strand_id
1 'polypeptide(L)'
;MSAGSGSRTLLIAGLLAAAALGAVLLWWPAPTAERGPDGDGDGDATAQTSGEARGQAHAPRPALGESAPAGAAGDPIAGLEGEPEVAPPTPAEAAEAYPVDLEALRARIPDNLYWQRDGPTEDPEELARREAEAEQRNQQLGKILSGTASEAEIDAYYDHRERLSRDYISFAKLVLSEYGEELPARDRGLYELSMELHAARLLEVPRKREQALQRKHEQDEARRAWRAERQP
;
A
#
# COMPACT_ATOMS: atom_id res chain seq x y z
N MET A 1 -5.49 37.17 -46.28
CA MET A 1 -6.79 36.49 -46.07
C MET A 1 -6.49 35.03 -45.77
N SER A 2 -6.93 34.57 -44.58
CA SER A 2 -6.99 33.20 -44.01
C SER A 2 -5.72 32.32 -44.10
N ALA A 3 -4.98 32.00 -43.03
CA ALA A 3 -5.33 31.46 -41.71
C ALA A 3 -6.12 30.14 -41.78
N GLY A 4 -5.42 29.02 -41.58
CA GLY A 4 -5.98 27.69 -41.33
C GLY A 4 -5.29 27.09 -40.12
N SER A 5 -5.75 27.49 -38.93
CA SER A 5 -5.33 26.94 -37.64
C SER A 5 -5.99 25.58 -37.45
N GLY A 6 -5.20 24.50 -37.56
CA GLY A 6 -5.64 23.15 -37.26
C GLY A 6 -5.65 22.93 -35.75
N SER A 7 -6.83 23.08 -35.14
CA SER A 7 -7.08 22.79 -33.73
C SER A 7 -6.94 21.28 -33.49
N ARG A 8 -5.86 20.86 -32.82
CA ARG A 8 -5.70 19.51 -32.31
C ARG A 8 -6.39 19.43 -30.95
N THR A 9 -7.63 18.96 -30.96
CA THR A 9 -8.39 18.61 -29.75
C THR A 9 -7.74 17.38 -29.12
N LEU A 10 -7.00 17.58 -28.03
CA LEU A 10 -6.50 16.49 -27.18
C LEU A 10 -7.66 15.95 -26.36
N LEU A 11 -8.05 14.70 -26.62
CA LEU A 11 -8.98 13.93 -25.81
C LEU A 11 -8.23 13.45 -24.56
N ILE A 12 -8.37 14.16 -23.45
CA ILE A 12 -7.97 13.68 -22.13
C ILE A 12 -9.13 12.86 -21.59
N ALA A 13 -9.08 11.54 -21.76
CA ALA A 13 -10.05 10.63 -21.19
C ALA A 13 -9.32 9.48 -20.47
N GLY A 14 -9.46 9.43 -19.15
CA GLY A 14 -9.51 8.14 -18.43
C GLY A 14 -8.24 7.62 -17.76
N LEU A 15 -7.34 8.45 -17.20
CA LEU A 15 -6.18 7.93 -16.44
C LEU A 15 -5.85 8.62 -15.11
N LEU A 16 -6.73 9.48 -14.58
CA LEU A 16 -6.50 10.11 -13.26
C LEU A 16 -7.07 9.32 -12.08
N ALA A 17 -7.93 8.33 -12.31
CA ALA A 17 -8.44 7.47 -11.23
C ALA A 17 -7.49 6.32 -10.82
N ALA A 18 -6.47 6.02 -11.63
CA ALA A 18 -5.53 4.92 -11.37
C ALA A 18 -4.14 5.39 -10.89
N ALA A 19 -3.71 6.61 -11.24
CA ALA A 19 -2.37 7.10 -10.88
C ALA A 19 -2.23 7.45 -9.38
N ALA A 20 -3.32 7.77 -8.68
CA ALA A 20 -3.30 7.97 -7.22
C ALA A 20 -3.37 6.66 -6.41
N LEU A 21 -3.81 5.56 -7.02
CA LEU A 21 -4.00 4.26 -6.36
C LEU A 21 -2.85 3.26 -6.65
N GLY A 22 -2.18 3.36 -7.79
CA GLY A 22 -1.09 2.45 -8.16
C GLY A 22 0.14 2.48 -7.24
N ALA A 23 0.38 3.61 -6.55
CA ALA A 23 1.54 3.77 -5.67
C ALA A 23 1.27 3.42 -4.19
N VAL A 24 0.01 3.25 -3.79
CA VAL A 24 -0.35 2.99 -2.37
C VAL A 24 -0.45 1.49 -2.07
N LEU A 25 -0.86 0.67 -3.05
CA LEU A 25 -1.05 -0.77 -2.85
C LEU A 25 0.20 -1.63 -3.08
N LEU A 26 1.23 -1.11 -3.77
CA LEU A 26 2.46 -1.89 -4.04
C LEU A 26 3.48 -1.92 -2.89
N TRP A 27 3.19 -1.27 -1.77
CA TRP A 27 4.18 -1.09 -0.70
C TRP A 27 3.69 -1.40 0.72
N TRP A 28 2.62 -2.17 0.81
CA TRP A 28 2.28 -2.89 2.02
C TRP A 28 2.88 -4.31 1.93
N PRO A 29 3.76 -4.74 2.85
CA PRO A 29 4.08 -6.16 2.94
C PRO A 29 2.79 -6.89 3.30
N ALA A 30 2.31 -7.76 2.40
CA ALA A 30 1.20 -8.65 2.74
C ALA A 30 1.51 -9.38 4.06
N PRO A 31 0.53 -9.55 4.96
CA PRO A 31 0.72 -10.42 6.11
C PRO A 31 1.11 -11.79 5.57
N THR A 32 2.33 -12.24 5.87
CA THR A 32 2.74 -13.61 5.64
C THR A 32 1.73 -14.50 6.35
N ALA A 33 0.85 -15.13 5.58
CA ALA A 33 0.10 -16.27 6.07
C ALA A 33 1.15 -17.28 6.54
N GLU A 34 1.18 -17.51 7.84
CA GLU A 34 1.89 -18.61 8.50
C GLU A 34 1.53 -19.89 7.73
N ARG A 35 2.45 -20.34 6.88
CA ARG A 35 2.36 -21.64 6.23
C ARG A 35 2.71 -22.64 7.32
N GLY A 36 1.67 -23.22 7.92
CA GLY A 36 1.82 -24.33 8.85
C GLY A 36 2.69 -25.44 8.25
N PRO A 37 3.47 -26.15 9.08
CA PRO A 37 4.33 -27.22 8.61
C PRO A 37 3.47 -28.45 8.29
N ASP A 38 3.02 -28.55 7.03
CA ASP A 38 2.54 -29.82 6.50
C ASP A 38 3.77 -30.68 6.18
N GLY A 39 4.12 -31.51 7.16
CA GLY A 39 5.07 -32.58 7.01
C GLY A 39 4.40 -33.74 6.29
N ASP A 40 4.93 -34.08 5.11
CA ASP A 40 4.76 -35.39 4.50
C ASP A 40 6.17 -35.97 4.30
N GLY A 41 6.62 -36.73 5.29
CA GLY A 41 7.86 -37.47 5.28
C GLY A 41 7.64 -38.82 5.96
N ASP A 42 7.55 -39.85 5.11
CA ASP A 42 7.79 -41.28 5.36
C ASP A 42 7.00 -41.99 6.47
N GLY A 43 6.00 -42.75 6.02
CA GLY A 43 5.53 -43.94 6.73
C GLY A 43 6.27 -45.18 6.25
N ASP A 44 7.01 -45.84 7.15
CA ASP A 44 7.06 -47.31 7.17
C ASP A 44 7.32 -47.87 8.59
N ALA A 45 6.55 -48.92 8.88
CA ALA A 45 6.78 -50.04 9.79
C ALA A 45 7.05 -49.88 11.31
N THR A 46 6.02 -50.30 12.06
CA THR A 46 6.02 -51.28 13.18
C THR A 46 6.50 -50.87 14.58
N ALA A 47 5.59 -50.94 15.58
CA ALA A 47 5.55 -52.01 16.59
C ALA A 47 4.56 -51.75 17.75
N GLN A 48 3.73 -52.78 18.03
CA GLN A 48 3.31 -53.30 19.36
C GLN A 48 2.73 -52.33 20.41
N THR A 49 1.41 -52.31 20.66
CA THR A 49 0.64 -53.21 21.57
C THR A 49 1.24 -53.43 22.97
N SER A 50 0.62 -52.83 24.01
CA SER A 50 0.08 -53.55 25.19
C SER A 50 -0.47 -52.62 26.29
N GLY A 51 -1.72 -52.90 26.69
CA GLY A 51 -2.32 -52.75 28.03
C GLY A 51 -2.44 -51.37 28.70
N GLU A 52 -3.34 -51.08 29.64
CA GLU A 52 -4.55 -51.74 30.15
C GLU A 52 -5.26 -50.70 31.07
N ALA A 53 -6.58 -50.67 30.98
CA ALA A 53 -7.63 -50.13 31.85
C ALA A 53 -7.34 -49.30 33.14
N ARG A 54 -7.99 -48.12 33.25
CA ARG A 54 -9.05 -47.74 34.23
C ARG A 54 -9.03 -46.23 34.52
N GLY A 55 -10.23 -45.62 34.62
CA GLY A 55 -10.43 -44.43 35.46
C GLY A 55 -11.30 -43.32 34.87
N GLN A 56 -12.59 -43.38 35.20
CA GLN A 56 -13.61 -42.33 35.22
C GLN A 56 -13.11 -40.86 35.25
N ALA A 57 -13.74 -39.98 34.45
CA ALA A 57 -14.57 -38.87 34.95
C ALA A 57 -15.18 -38.07 33.78
N HIS A 58 -16.50 -38.23 33.61
CA HIS A 58 -17.35 -37.33 32.83
C HIS A 58 -17.45 -35.97 33.54
N ALA A 59 -17.27 -34.88 32.80
CA ALA A 59 -17.79 -33.56 33.16
C ALA A 59 -18.83 -33.11 32.11
N PRO A 60 -19.92 -32.44 32.52
CA PRO A 60 -21.17 -32.40 31.77
C PRO A 60 -21.21 -31.30 30.71
N ARG A 61 -21.87 -31.63 29.60
CA ARG A 61 -22.38 -30.71 28.58
C ARG A 61 -23.71 -30.14 29.10
N PRO A 62 -23.90 -28.82 29.25
CA PRO A 62 -25.21 -28.29 29.59
C PRO A 62 -26.15 -28.42 28.40
N ALA A 63 -27.13 -29.31 28.55
CA ALA A 63 -28.34 -29.35 27.74
C ALA A 63 -29.45 -28.60 28.51
N LEU A 64 -29.94 -27.53 27.91
CA LEU A 64 -31.27 -26.95 28.10
C LEU A 64 -31.79 -26.81 26.66
N GLY A 65 -32.94 -27.28 26.24
CA GLY A 65 -34.18 -27.61 26.93
C GLY A 65 -35.25 -27.34 25.87
N GLU A 66 -35.96 -28.38 25.51
CA GLU A 66 -36.87 -28.54 24.38
C GLU A 66 -38.16 -27.72 24.52
N SER A 67 -38.65 -27.13 23.43
CA SER A 67 -40.07 -27.12 23.02
C SER A 67 -40.28 -26.35 21.71
N ALA A 68 -40.74 -27.07 20.68
CA ALA A 68 -41.39 -26.52 19.49
C ALA A 68 -42.81 -26.01 19.82
N PRO A 69 -43.43 -25.21 18.94
CA PRO A 69 -44.32 -25.88 17.98
C PRO A 69 -44.14 -25.39 16.54
N ALA A 70 -44.32 -26.34 15.62
CA ALA A 70 -44.46 -26.08 14.19
C ALA A 70 -45.85 -25.47 13.90
N GLY A 71 -45.90 -24.45 13.05
CA GLY A 71 -47.13 -24.02 12.42
C GLY A 71 -47.10 -22.61 11.81
N ALA A 72 -47.25 -22.57 10.47
CA ALA A 72 -47.74 -21.47 9.64
C ALA A 72 -46.74 -20.39 9.15
N ALA A 73 -46.26 -20.63 7.92
CA ALA A 73 -46.28 -19.72 6.76
C ALA A 73 -46.03 -18.21 7.00
N GLY A 74 -44.86 -17.76 6.55
CA GLY A 74 -44.51 -16.35 6.37
C GLY A 74 -43.08 -16.22 5.84
N ASP A 75 -42.92 -16.34 4.53
CA ASP A 75 -41.68 -16.04 3.80
C ASP A 75 -41.36 -14.52 3.84
N PRO A 76 -40.15 -14.09 3.47
CA PRO A 76 -39.08 -13.72 4.38
C PRO A 76 -38.85 -12.20 4.49
N ILE A 77 -37.89 -11.84 5.35
CA ILE A 77 -37.39 -10.48 5.60
C ILE A 77 -37.07 -9.76 4.28
N ALA A 78 -38.01 -8.92 3.85
CA ALA A 78 -37.76 -7.79 2.97
C ALA A 78 -37.04 -6.72 3.78
N GLY A 79 -35.87 -6.28 3.32
CA GLY A 79 -35.21 -5.09 3.90
C GLY A 79 -33.69 -5.06 3.93
N LEU A 80 -32.99 -5.89 3.14
CA LEU A 80 -31.55 -5.71 2.89
C LEU A 80 -31.31 -5.54 1.38
N GLU A 81 -31.87 -4.47 0.81
CA GLU A 81 -31.50 -3.99 -0.52
C GLU A 81 -31.12 -2.52 -0.39
N GLY A 82 -29.86 -2.22 -0.72
CA GLY A 82 -29.35 -0.84 -0.73
C GLY A 82 -27.90 -0.70 -0.28
N GLU A 83 -27.00 -1.59 -0.69
CA GLU A 83 -25.61 -1.14 -0.92
C GLU A 83 -25.71 -0.15 -2.10
N PRO A 84 -25.33 1.13 -1.96
CA PRO A 84 -25.21 1.99 -3.13
C PRO A 84 -24.06 1.43 -3.97
N GLU A 85 -24.40 0.67 -4.99
CA GLU A 85 -23.51 0.36 -6.10
C GLU A 85 -23.09 1.70 -6.70
N VAL A 86 -21.89 2.17 -6.32
CA VAL A 86 -21.27 3.35 -6.92
C VAL A 86 -20.92 2.95 -8.35
N ALA A 87 -21.87 3.20 -9.25
CA ALA A 87 -21.70 2.95 -10.67
C ALA A 87 -20.42 3.68 -11.16
N PRO A 88 -19.61 3.05 -12.03
CA PRO A 88 -18.51 3.76 -12.66
C PRO A 88 -19.06 4.99 -13.40
N PRO A 89 -18.35 6.13 -13.36
CA PRO A 89 -18.82 7.36 -13.98
C PRO A 89 -19.14 7.10 -15.44
N THR A 90 -20.27 7.63 -15.88
CA THR A 90 -20.66 7.56 -17.29
C THR A 90 -19.62 8.33 -18.12
N PRO A 91 -19.39 7.95 -19.39
CA PRO A 91 -18.49 8.70 -20.29
C PRO A 91 -18.84 10.20 -20.41
N ALA A 92 -20.08 10.58 -20.09
CA ALA A 92 -20.53 11.98 -20.04
C ALA A 92 -20.04 12.73 -18.78
N GLU A 93 -19.96 12.07 -17.63
CA GLU A 93 -19.35 12.63 -16.40
C GLU A 93 -17.82 12.67 -16.50
N ALA A 94 -17.21 11.79 -17.28
CA ALA A 94 -15.79 11.81 -17.60
C ALA A 94 -15.39 12.89 -18.62
N ALA A 95 -16.37 13.56 -19.24
CA ALA A 95 -16.15 14.57 -20.28
C ALA A 95 -16.12 16.02 -19.75
N GLU A 96 -16.45 16.25 -18.48
CA GLU A 96 -16.10 17.51 -17.84
C GLU A 96 -14.58 17.57 -17.65
N ALA A 97 -13.96 18.58 -18.23
CA ALA A 97 -12.53 18.82 -18.06
C ALA A 97 -12.23 18.91 -16.56
N TYR A 98 -11.35 18.04 -16.06
CA TYR A 98 -10.93 18.02 -14.67
C TYR A 98 -10.49 19.45 -14.26
N PRO A 99 -11.04 20.05 -13.19
CA PRO A 99 -10.94 21.49 -12.94
C PRO A 99 -9.54 21.97 -12.50
N VAL A 100 -8.59 21.04 -12.29
CA VAL A 100 -7.26 21.35 -11.79
C VAL A 100 -6.29 21.70 -12.92
N ASP A 101 -5.72 22.90 -12.86
CA ASP A 101 -4.62 23.31 -13.74
C ASP A 101 -3.27 22.80 -13.19
N LEU A 102 -2.81 21.66 -13.71
CA LEU A 102 -1.57 21.04 -13.27
C LEU A 102 -0.31 21.82 -13.67
N GLU A 103 -0.35 22.60 -14.75
CA GLU A 103 0.80 23.41 -15.17
C GLU A 103 0.96 24.63 -14.25
N ALA A 104 -0.14 25.27 -13.86
CA ALA A 104 -0.12 26.32 -12.84
C ALA A 104 0.41 25.81 -11.50
N LEU A 105 -0.05 24.62 -11.06
CA LEU A 105 0.47 23.99 -9.84
C LEU A 105 1.96 23.65 -9.96
N ARG A 106 2.41 23.12 -11.10
CA ARG A 106 3.83 22.81 -11.35
C ARG A 106 4.69 24.06 -11.29
N ALA A 107 4.22 25.18 -11.82
CA ALA A 107 4.93 26.46 -11.73
C ALA A 107 5.09 26.96 -10.28
N ARG A 108 4.14 26.65 -9.39
CA ARG A 108 4.20 27.04 -7.96
C ARG A 108 5.14 26.17 -7.13
N ILE A 109 5.20 24.87 -7.43
CA ILE A 109 6.02 23.89 -6.70
C ILE A 109 6.90 23.07 -7.67
N PRO A 110 7.81 23.71 -8.42
CA PRO A 110 8.54 23.07 -9.52
C PRO A 110 9.46 21.94 -9.05
N ASP A 111 10.00 22.04 -7.84
CA ASP A 111 10.96 21.09 -7.27
C ASP A 111 10.31 19.94 -6.47
N ASN A 112 8.99 19.81 -6.57
CA ASN A 112 8.22 18.78 -5.86
C ASN A 112 8.41 17.39 -6.49
N LEU A 113 8.74 16.39 -5.67
CA LEU A 113 8.95 15.01 -6.14
C LEU A 113 7.72 14.36 -6.77
N TYR A 114 6.50 14.88 -6.54
CA TYR A 114 5.30 14.44 -7.24
C TYR A 114 5.47 14.50 -8.77
N TRP A 115 5.99 15.62 -9.29
CA TRP A 115 6.16 15.81 -10.73
C TRP A 115 7.14 14.83 -11.35
N GLN A 116 8.16 14.44 -10.59
CA GLN A 116 9.18 13.51 -11.03
C GLN A 116 8.70 12.06 -11.01
N ARG A 117 7.62 11.74 -10.28
CA ARG A 117 7.20 10.36 -10.03
C ARG A 117 5.83 10.03 -10.61
N ASP A 118 4.83 10.84 -10.30
CA ASP A 118 3.42 10.54 -10.60
C ASP A 118 2.73 11.65 -11.42
N GLY A 119 3.41 12.76 -11.70
CA GLY A 119 2.87 13.80 -12.58
C GLY A 119 2.49 13.22 -13.95
N PRO A 120 1.33 13.59 -14.53
CA PRO A 120 0.87 12.98 -15.77
C PRO A 120 1.84 13.29 -16.91
N THR A 121 2.19 12.25 -17.67
CA THR A 121 3.09 12.34 -18.83
C THR A 121 2.82 11.17 -19.78
N GLU A 122 2.95 11.42 -21.07
CA GLU A 122 2.92 10.40 -22.12
C GLU A 122 4.32 10.19 -22.74
N ASP A 123 5.32 10.93 -22.25
CA ASP A 123 6.69 10.83 -22.75
C ASP A 123 7.30 9.48 -22.34
N PRO A 124 7.63 8.60 -23.30
CA PRO A 124 8.19 7.29 -23.00
C PRO A 124 9.57 7.36 -22.31
N GLU A 125 10.38 8.40 -22.56
CA GLU A 125 11.68 8.54 -21.92
C GLU A 125 11.54 8.86 -20.43
N GLU A 126 10.60 9.75 -20.09
CA GLU A 126 10.27 10.10 -18.72
C GLU A 126 9.68 8.91 -17.95
N LEU A 127 8.82 8.11 -18.59
CA LEU A 127 8.27 6.90 -17.99
C LEU A 127 9.38 5.85 -17.71
N ALA A 128 10.30 5.65 -18.66
CA ALA A 128 11.44 4.74 -18.48
C ALA A 128 12.38 5.23 -17.36
N ARG A 129 12.63 6.54 -17.26
CA ARG A 129 13.39 7.14 -16.16
C ARG A 129 12.75 6.83 -14.81
N ARG A 130 11.44 6.99 -14.69
CA ARG A 130 10.67 6.72 -13.46
C ARG A 130 10.75 5.25 -13.06
N GLU A 131 10.64 4.34 -14.02
CA GLU A 131 10.77 2.91 -13.77
C GLU A 131 12.17 2.55 -13.26
N ALA A 132 13.21 3.06 -13.90
CA ALA A 132 14.60 2.85 -13.47
C ALA A 132 14.86 3.41 -12.06
N GLU A 133 14.33 4.59 -11.75
CA GLU A 133 14.40 5.16 -10.39
C GLU A 133 13.66 4.30 -9.37
N ALA A 134 12.44 3.85 -9.69
CA ALA A 134 11.68 2.96 -8.82
C ALA A 134 12.44 1.65 -8.54
N GLU A 135 13.05 1.06 -9.56
CA GLU A 135 13.87 -0.14 -9.42
C GLU A 135 15.08 0.11 -8.52
N GLN A 136 15.81 1.21 -8.74
CA GLN A 136 16.95 1.60 -7.90
C GLN A 136 16.53 1.73 -6.42
N ARG A 137 15.38 2.36 -6.15
CA ARG A 137 14.85 2.50 -4.78
C ARG A 137 14.46 1.14 -4.19
N ASN A 138 13.91 0.25 -5.00
CA ASN A 138 13.56 -1.09 -4.54
C ASN A 138 14.81 -1.93 -4.21
N GLN A 139 15.88 -1.79 -5.00
CA GLN A 139 17.18 -2.40 -4.70
C GLN A 139 17.79 -1.85 -3.41
N GLN A 140 17.72 -0.54 -3.17
CA GLN A 140 18.15 0.09 -1.90
C GLN A 140 17.36 -0.49 -0.72
N LEU A 141 16.04 -0.57 -0.83
CA LEU A 141 15.20 -1.19 0.18
C LEU A 141 15.59 -2.67 0.41
N GLY A 142 15.84 -3.43 -0.65
CA GLY A 142 16.31 -4.81 -0.58
C GLY A 142 17.58 -4.94 0.27
N LYS A 143 18.59 -4.09 0.03
CA LYS A 143 19.82 -4.05 0.84
C LYS A 143 19.56 -3.74 2.31
N ILE A 144 18.64 -2.82 2.59
CA ILE A 144 18.26 -2.44 3.95
C ILE A 144 17.60 -3.63 4.67
N LEU A 145 16.71 -4.34 3.98
CA LEU A 145 16.01 -5.50 4.53
C LEU A 145 16.97 -6.69 4.74
N SER A 146 17.93 -6.90 3.85
CA SER A 146 18.96 -7.95 4.00
C SER A 146 20.10 -7.55 4.95
N GLY A 147 20.13 -6.32 5.47
CA GLY A 147 21.19 -5.80 6.33
C GLY A 147 22.56 -5.62 5.65
N THR A 148 22.58 -5.60 4.32
CA THR A 148 23.79 -5.38 3.52
C THR A 148 24.01 -3.91 3.19
N ALA A 149 23.00 -3.06 3.43
CA ALA A 149 23.14 -1.61 3.31
C ALA A 149 24.12 -1.06 4.36
N SER A 150 24.89 -0.04 3.96
CA SER A 150 25.62 0.84 4.87
C SER A 150 24.67 1.77 5.63
N GLU A 151 25.14 2.36 6.73
CA GLU A 151 24.38 3.37 7.49
C GLU A 151 24.00 4.56 6.59
N ALA A 152 24.93 5.05 5.76
CA ALA A 152 24.67 6.14 4.81
C ALA A 152 23.59 5.77 3.76
N GLU A 153 23.56 4.51 3.28
CA GLU A 153 22.49 4.04 2.39
C GLU A 153 21.13 3.96 3.10
N ILE A 154 21.12 3.56 4.37
CA ILE A 154 19.91 3.54 5.21
C ILE A 154 19.36 4.96 5.39
N ASP A 155 20.21 5.91 5.79
CA ASP A 155 19.82 7.30 5.99
C ASP A 155 19.33 7.95 4.69
N ALA A 156 20.08 7.80 3.59
CA ALA A 156 19.69 8.36 2.30
C ALA A 156 18.35 7.83 1.81
N TYR A 157 18.04 6.55 2.05
CA TYR A 157 16.75 5.97 1.72
C TYR A 157 15.62 6.61 2.54
N TYR A 158 15.78 6.69 3.86
CA TYR A 158 14.73 7.25 4.72
C TYR A 158 14.57 8.77 4.58
N ASP A 159 15.63 9.51 4.32
CA ASP A 159 15.57 10.94 3.99
C ASP A 159 14.75 11.17 2.71
N HIS A 160 14.98 10.34 1.69
CA HIS A 160 14.18 10.38 0.46
C HIS A 160 12.71 10.05 0.72
N ARG A 161 12.41 9.03 1.54
CA ARG A 161 11.03 8.64 1.90
C ARG A 161 10.29 9.74 2.65
N GLU A 162 11.01 10.45 3.52
CA GLU A 162 10.50 11.58 4.27
C GLU A 162 10.20 12.75 3.34
N ARG A 163 11.16 13.15 2.50
CA ARG A 163 10.98 14.21 1.50
C ARG A 163 9.80 13.91 0.58
N LEU A 164 9.73 12.68 0.06
CA LEU A 164 8.64 12.24 -0.81
C LEU A 164 7.29 12.44 -0.11
N SER A 165 7.15 12.03 1.14
CA SER A 165 5.88 12.19 1.84
C SER A 165 5.51 13.65 2.10
N ARG A 166 6.48 14.50 2.44
CA ARG A 166 6.25 15.95 2.61
C ARG A 166 5.83 16.62 1.31
N ASP A 167 6.44 16.23 0.20
CA ASP A 167 6.15 16.77 -1.12
C ASP A 167 4.73 16.39 -1.58
N TYR A 168 4.29 15.16 -1.32
CA TYR A 168 2.91 14.73 -1.61
C TYR A 168 1.87 15.47 -0.78
N ILE A 169 2.13 15.65 0.52
CA ILE A 169 1.26 16.48 1.38
C ILE A 169 1.20 17.92 0.85
N SER A 170 2.34 18.48 0.43
CA SER A 170 2.40 19.85 -0.08
C SER A 170 1.60 20.00 -1.38
N PHE A 171 1.71 19.03 -2.29
CA PHE A 171 0.91 18.98 -3.52
C PHE A 171 -0.59 18.87 -3.22
N ALA A 172 -1.00 17.88 -2.42
CA ALA A 172 -2.42 17.67 -2.09
C ALA A 172 -3.03 18.87 -1.37
N LYS A 173 -2.29 19.49 -0.42
CA LYS A 173 -2.72 20.73 0.23
C LYS A 173 -2.92 21.87 -0.77
N LEU A 174 -2.01 22.02 -1.73
CA LEU A 174 -2.11 23.08 -2.73
C LEU A 174 -3.34 22.88 -3.60
N VAL A 175 -3.56 21.66 -4.10
CA VAL A 175 -4.74 21.31 -4.90
C VAL A 175 -6.02 21.61 -4.13
N LEU A 176 -6.14 21.14 -2.88
CA LEU A 176 -7.32 21.39 -2.05
C LEU A 176 -7.52 22.88 -1.75
N SER A 177 -6.44 23.64 -1.57
CA SER A 177 -6.55 25.08 -1.28
C SER A 177 -7.01 25.92 -2.47
N GLU A 178 -6.66 25.51 -3.70
CA GLU A 178 -6.96 26.27 -4.91
C GLU A 178 -8.23 25.79 -5.60
N TYR A 179 -8.48 24.48 -5.59
CA TYR A 179 -9.54 23.83 -6.37
C TYR A 179 -10.54 23.05 -5.50
N GLY A 180 -10.39 23.05 -4.16
CA GLY A 180 -11.15 22.17 -3.26
C GLY A 180 -12.68 22.29 -3.34
N GLU A 181 -13.20 23.49 -3.64
CA GLU A 181 -14.65 23.73 -3.79
C GLU A 181 -15.17 23.36 -5.20
N GLU A 182 -14.30 23.33 -6.20
CA GLU A 182 -14.63 22.98 -7.58
C GLU A 182 -14.45 21.48 -7.86
N LEU A 183 -13.70 20.79 -7.00
CA LEU A 183 -13.45 19.36 -7.11
C LEU A 183 -14.70 18.53 -6.77
N PRO A 184 -14.95 17.44 -7.51
CA PRO A 184 -15.91 16.42 -7.10
C PRO A 184 -15.61 15.92 -5.68
N ALA A 185 -16.65 15.70 -4.88
CA ALA A 185 -16.49 15.29 -3.48
C ALA A 185 -15.60 14.04 -3.30
N ARG A 186 -15.69 13.09 -4.24
CA ARG A 186 -14.82 11.92 -4.31
C ARG A 186 -13.35 12.30 -4.40
N ASP A 187 -13.00 13.19 -5.32
CA ASP A 187 -11.61 13.53 -5.62
C ASP A 187 -11.02 14.40 -4.51
N ARG A 188 -11.81 15.30 -3.93
CA ARG A 188 -11.45 16.02 -2.70
C ARG A 188 -11.09 15.04 -1.58
N GLY A 189 -11.95 14.05 -1.33
CA GLY A 189 -11.70 13.01 -0.32
C GLY A 189 -10.45 12.18 -0.60
N LEU A 190 -10.09 11.93 -1.87
CA LEU A 190 -8.85 11.23 -2.21
C LEU A 190 -7.59 12.05 -1.86
N TYR A 191 -7.61 13.37 -2.06
CA TYR A 191 -6.50 14.23 -1.64
C TYR A 191 -6.36 14.30 -0.11
N GLU A 192 -7.48 14.42 0.60
CA GLU A 192 -7.51 14.39 2.07
C GLU A 192 -6.94 13.08 2.61
N LEU A 193 -7.43 11.93 2.10
CA LEU A 193 -6.91 10.62 2.45
C LEU A 193 -5.41 10.49 2.15
N SER A 194 -4.97 10.96 0.98
CA SER A 194 -3.55 10.93 0.61
C SER A 194 -2.69 11.70 1.62
N MET A 195 -3.15 12.88 2.06
CA MET A 195 -2.47 13.64 3.10
C MET A 195 -2.37 12.87 4.42
N GLU A 196 -3.44 12.21 4.86
CA GLU A 196 -3.45 11.41 6.07
C GLU A 196 -2.48 10.22 5.98
N LEU A 197 -2.48 9.48 4.86
CA LEU A 197 -1.59 8.36 4.63
C LEU A 197 -0.12 8.78 4.63
N HIS A 198 0.20 9.92 4.00
CA HIS A 198 1.56 10.45 4.01
C HIS A 198 1.97 11.02 5.38
N ALA A 199 1.04 11.61 6.13
CA ALA A 199 1.29 12.06 7.50
C ALA A 199 1.59 10.87 8.43
N ALA A 200 0.78 9.81 8.37
CA ALA A 200 1.03 8.57 9.10
C ALA A 200 2.39 7.95 8.72
N ARG A 201 2.76 7.99 7.43
CA ARG A 201 4.07 7.52 6.97
C ARG A 201 5.21 8.34 7.57
N LEU A 202 5.09 9.66 7.68
CA LEU A 202 6.11 10.52 8.29
C LEU A 202 6.33 10.19 9.76
N LEU A 203 5.27 9.85 10.51
CA LEU A 203 5.39 9.41 11.89
C LEU A 203 6.16 8.10 12.03
N GLU A 204 6.03 7.20 11.05
CA GLU A 204 6.68 5.88 11.06
C GLU A 204 8.14 5.90 10.60
N VAL A 205 8.56 6.90 9.81
CA VAL A 205 9.92 6.95 9.22
C VAL A 205 11.03 6.89 10.29
N PRO A 206 11.00 7.68 11.38
CA PRO A 206 12.05 7.65 12.40
C PRO A 206 12.21 6.26 13.03
N ARG A 207 11.10 5.64 13.42
CA ARG A 207 11.08 4.29 14.00
C ARG A 207 11.68 3.25 13.04
N LYS A 208 11.29 3.30 11.75
CA LYS A 208 11.80 2.37 10.74
C LYS A 208 13.29 2.59 10.44
N ARG A 209 13.75 3.84 10.46
CA ARG A 209 15.16 4.21 10.32
C ARG A 209 15.99 3.65 11.47
N GLU A 210 15.58 3.91 12.70
CA GLU A 210 16.25 3.42 13.91
C GLU A 210 16.35 1.89 13.91
N GLN A 211 15.24 1.20 13.60
CA GLN A 211 15.25 -0.27 13.50
C GLN A 211 16.20 -0.80 12.42
N ALA A 212 16.34 -0.11 11.30
CA ALA A 212 17.29 -0.51 10.25
C ALA A 212 18.74 -0.31 10.70
N LEU A 213 19.04 0.82 11.35
CA LEU A 213 20.36 1.11 11.91
C LEU A 213 20.75 0.13 13.02
N GLN A 214 19.82 -0.18 13.92
CA GLN A 214 20.05 -1.16 14.99
C GLN A 214 20.42 -2.54 14.43
N ARG A 215 19.64 -3.06 13.46
CA ARG A 215 19.96 -4.33 12.80
C ARG A 215 21.33 -4.31 12.11
N LYS A 216 21.68 -3.18 11.48
CA LYS A 216 23.00 -3.00 10.84
C LYS A 216 24.13 -3.05 11.86
N HIS A 217 23.96 -2.37 13.00
CA HIS A 217 24.94 -2.35 14.08
C HIS A 217 25.18 -3.76 14.65
N GLU A 218 24.10 -4.48 14.97
CA GLU A 218 24.15 -5.86 15.48
C GLU A 218 24.87 -6.81 14.50
N GLN A 219 24.56 -6.69 13.21
CA GLN A 219 25.23 -7.50 12.19
C GLN A 219 26.72 -7.16 12.04
N ASP A 220 27.09 -5.89 12.16
CA ASP A 220 28.49 -5.47 12.10
C ASP A 220 29.29 -5.94 13.30
N GLU A 221 28.69 -5.91 14.49
CA GLU A 221 29.28 -6.51 15.70
C GLU A 221 29.50 -8.01 15.53
N ALA A 222 28.48 -8.74 15.09
CA ALA A 222 28.59 -10.18 14.81
C ALA A 222 29.69 -10.48 13.78
N ARG A 223 29.76 -9.69 12.69
CA ARG A 223 30.82 -9.80 11.67
C ARG A 223 32.22 -9.48 12.21
N ARG A 224 32.34 -8.57 13.19
CA ARG A 224 33.63 -8.27 13.84
C ARG A 224 34.05 -9.42 14.75
N ALA A 225 33.15 -9.91 15.61
CA ALA A 225 33.42 -11.03 16.51
C ALA A 225 33.85 -12.29 15.74
N TRP A 226 33.09 -12.66 14.71
CA TRP A 226 33.40 -13.82 13.85
C TRP A 226 34.77 -13.73 13.15
N ARG A 227 35.21 -12.52 12.79
CA ARG A 227 36.54 -12.30 12.19
C ARG A 227 37.65 -12.43 13.23
N ALA A 228 37.44 -11.92 14.44
CA ALA A 228 38.41 -12.02 15.53
C ALA A 228 38.66 -13.48 15.94
N GLU A 229 37.63 -14.32 15.96
CA GLU A 229 37.76 -15.76 16.25
C GLU A 229 38.55 -16.53 15.17
N ARG A 230 38.60 -16.03 13.94
CA ARG A 230 39.27 -16.67 12.79
C ARG A 230 40.72 -16.22 12.57
N GLN A 231 41.16 -15.15 13.23
CA GLN A 231 42.54 -14.64 13.16
C GLN A 231 43.19 -14.76 14.56
N PRO A 232 43.76 -15.92 14.90
CA PRO A 232 44.51 -16.10 16.15
C PRO A 232 45.82 -15.29 16.16
#